data_AF-A0A3M2CGQ2-F1
#
_entry.id   AF-A0A3M2CGQ2-F1
#
_cell.length_a   1.000
_cell.length_b   1.000
_cell.length_c   1.000
_cell.angle_alpha   90.00
_cell.angle_beta   90.00
_cell.angle_gamma   90.00
#
_symmetry.space_group_name_H-M   'P 1'
#
loop_
_entity.id
_entity.type
_entity.pdbx_description
1 polymer ?
#
loop_
_entity_poly.entity_id
_entity_poly.type
_entity_poly.pdbx_seq_one_letter_code
_entity_poly.pdbx_strand_id
1 'polypeptide(L)'
;MRYDRIAALAGIAAASLAHADEIVLKNDSLVDGGSVNVCPCFVQNEEAAVWLTSPCDGEIVAIQIFWKSFFGGADQVIEDSILVYEGGTFPNPGPLKEELLAPLLTDGGLNEFRYMDDQQTIPISIPVQAGETFVVSLKFFNSNANDVFAPSIVSDDSGCQPGKNAVKVNGNQWRNACSLGVSGDWVIRAIVNCGGEPTGAVCLPDGTCADGLTESDAIALGGVWNGAGSTCGSVTCLGACYIPSTGGCLQFDKATCDAVGGDWQGPGTTDCNPCPADLAEPFGTLNIFDLQAYVGLYNAQDPSADLAAPFGSYNIFDIQAYIGLYNKGCP
;
A
#
# COMPACT_ATOMS: atom_id res chain seq x y z
N MET A 1 -13.11 48.89 36.61
CA MET A 1 -13.54 47.50 36.80
C MET A 1 -13.10 46.73 35.57
N ARG A 2 -12.17 45.78 35.76
CA ARG A 2 -11.71 44.85 34.73
C ARG A 2 -12.89 43.95 34.35
N TYR A 3 -13.12 43.73 33.06
CA TYR A 3 -13.93 42.61 32.60
C TYR A 3 -13.00 41.65 31.85
N ASP A 4 -12.95 40.45 32.39
CA ASP A 4 -12.03 39.38 32.06
C ASP A 4 -12.27 38.80 30.68
N ARG A 5 -11.17 38.39 30.05
CA ARG A 5 -11.13 37.60 28.83
C ARG A 5 -11.65 36.20 29.13
N ILE A 6 -12.69 35.76 28.41
CA ILE A 6 -12.99 34.33 28.27
C ILE A 6 -12.58 33.96 26.84
N ALA A 7 -11.35 33.48 26.69
CA ALA A 7 -10.92 32.77 25.50
C ALA A 7 -11.51 31.36 25.58
N ALA A 8 -12.47 31.04 24.70
CA ALA A 8 -12.93 29.69 24.52
C ALA A 8 -11.81 28.88 23.85
N LEU A 9 -11.13 28.03 24.62
CA LEU A 9 -10.30 26.96 24.06
C LEU A 9 -11.24 25.92 23.44
N ALA A 10 -11.33 25.91 22.11
CA ALA A 10 -11.84 24.77 21.37
C ALA A 10 -10.75 23.67 21.41
N GLY A 11 -10.89 22.73 22.33
CA GLY A 11 -10.10 21.50 22.32
C GLY A 11 -10.52 20.66 21.13
N ILE A 12 -9.67 20.62 20.09
CA ILE A 12 -9.78 19.62 19.04
C ILE A 12 -9.36 18.30 19.68
N ALA A 13 -10.35 17.48 20.04
CA ALA A 13 -10.11 16.08 20.30
C ALA A 13 -9.67 15.45 18.99
N ALA A 14 -8.38 15.12 18.87
CA ALA A 14 -7.90 14.20 17.85
C ALA A 14 -8.50 12.83 18.20
N ALA A 15 -9.69 12.56 17.67
CA ALA A 15 -10.23 11.22 17.65
C ALA A 15 -9.31 10.41 16.73
N SER A 16 -8.58 9.46 17.31
CA SER A 16 -7.91 8.41 16.55
C SER A 16 -8.97 7.74 15.67
N LEU A 17 -8.82 7.84 14.36
CA LEU A 17 -9.58 7.04 13.42
C LEU A 17 -9.26 5.58 13.73
N ALA A 18 -10.20 4.87 14.35
CA ALA A 18 -10.14 3.43 14.38
C ALA A 18 -10.30 2.97 12.92
N HIS A 19 -9.19 2.56 12.30
CA HIS A 19 -9.18 2.02 10.95
C HIS A 19 -9.80 0.63 11.00
N ALA A 20 -11.06 0.51 10.54
CA ALA A 20 -11.88 -0.70 10.67
C ALA A 20 -11.30 -1.95 9.97
N ASP A 21 -10.24 -1.78 9.18
CA ASP A 21 -9.59 -2.84 8.39
C ASP A 21 -8.18 -3.21 8.88
N GLU A 22 -7.69 -2.65 10.01
CA GLU A 22 -6.43 -3.09 10.63
C GLU A 22 -6.62 -4.41 11.40
N ILE A 23 -5.85 -5.43 11.02
CA ILE A 23 -5.83 -6.74 11.67
C ILE A 23 -4.46 -6.95 12.32
N VAL A 24 -4.47 -7.22 13.63
CA VAL A 24 -3.27 -7.59 14.39
C VAL A 24 -2.96 -9.08 14.15
N LEU A 25 -1.85 -9.34 13.48
CA LEU A 25 -1.29 -10.67 13.23
C LEU A 25 -0.31 -11.02 14.34
N LYS A 26 -0.56 -12.14 15.01
CA LYS A 26 0.24 -12.61 16.14
C LYS A 26 0.22 -14.13 16.23
N ASN A 27 1.32 -14.71 16.73
CA ASN A 27 1.36 -16.12 17.13
C ASN A 27 1.05 -16.29 18.62
N ASP A 28 1.42 -15.30 19.44
CA ASP A 28 1.21 -15.33 20.88
C ASP A 28 -0.28 -15.25 21.28
N SER A 29 -0.57 -15.81 22.46
CA SER A 29 -1.89 -15.79 23.09
C SER A 29 -2.04 -14.74 24.19
N LEU A 30 -1.08 -13.80 24.30
CA LEU A 30 -1.02 -12.85 25.40
C LEU A 30 -2.24 -11.92 25.40
N VAL A 31 -2.87 -11.82 26.57
CA VAL A 31 -3.94 -10.87 26.90
C VAL A 31 -3.42 -9.81 27.86
N ASP A 32 -4.15 -8.70 28.00
CA ASP A 32 -3.77 -7.61 28.91
C ASP A 32 -3.64 -8.12 30.35
N GLY A 33 -2.48 -7.84 30.96
CA GLY A 33 -2.14 -8.33 32.31
C GLY A 33 -1.74 -9.81 32.37
N GLY A 34 -1.63 -10.50 31.24
CA GLY A 34 -1.16 -11.88 31.16
C GLY A 34 0.31 -12.04 31.56
N SER A 35 0.68 -13.26 31.95
CA SER A 35 2.06 -13.62 32.28
C SER A 35 2.91 -13.73 31.02
N VAL A 36 4.17 -13.30 31.14
CA VAL A 36 5.17 -13.37 30.08
C VAL A 36 6.47 -13.93 30.61
N ASN A 37 7.22 -14.59 29.75
CA ASN A 37 8.55 -15.10 30.00
C ASN A 37 9.57 -14.14 29.35
N VAL A 38 10.35 -13.43 30.17
CA VAL A 38 11.41 -12.52 29.71
C VAL A 38 12.65 -13.33 29.32
N CYS A 39 13.22 -13.07 28.15
CA CYS A 39 14.43 -13.78 27.68
C CYS A 39 15.60 -12.82 27.45
N PRO A 40 16.34 -12.39 28.50
CA PRO A 40 17.60 -11.68 28.32
C PRO A 40 18.68 -12.72 27.95
N CYS A 41 18.57 -13.21 26.73
CA CYS A 41 19.26 -14.38 26.23
C CYS A 41 19.94 -14.14 24.87
N PHE A 42 20.00 -12.87 24.44
CA PHE A 42 20.53 -12.46 23.14
C PHE A 42 21.88 -11.77 23.30
N VAL A 43 22.80 -12.08 22.39
CA VAL A 43 24.01 -11.29 22.17
C VAL A 43 23.86 -10.41 20.93
N GLN A 44 24.78 -9.47 20.75
CA GLN A 44 24.78 -8.55 19.62
C GLN A 44 24.73 -9.30 18.28
N ASN A 45 23.93 -8.78 17.35
CA ASN A 45 23.60 -9.32 16.02
C ASN A 45 22.71 -10.56 15.99
N GLU A 46 22.27 -11.08 17.14
CA GLU A 46 21.22 -12.11 17.13
C GLU A 46 19.86 -11.49 16.83
N GLU A 47 18.94 -12.32 16.34
CA GLU A 47 17.59 -11.87 16.01
C GLU A 47 16.55 -12.79 16.63
N ALA A 48 15.49 -12.21 17.20
CA ALA A 48 14.25 -12.93 17.54
C ALA A 48 13.24 -12.70 16.43
N ALA A 49 12.62 -13.76 15.88
CA ALA A 49 11.74 -13.62 14.72
C ALA A 49 10.45 -14.44 14.82
N VAL A 50 9.38 -13.90 14.23
CA VAL A 50 8.08 -14.56 14.10
C VAL A 50 7.68 -14.72 12.64
N TRP A 51 7.08 -15.86 12.32
CA TRP A 51 6.50 -16.14 11.01
C TRP A 51 5.00 -15.89 11.07
N LEU A 52 4.53 -14.93 10.30
CA LEU A 52 3.13 -14.47 10.26
C LEU A 52 2.56 -14.69 8.86
N THR A 53 1.23 -14.78 8.76
CA THR A 53 0.54 -14.97 7.48
C THR A 53 -0.54 -13.91 7.35
N SER A 54 -0.53 -13.16 6.25
CA SER A 54 -1.55 -12.15 5.98
C SER A 54 -2.89 -12.81 5.62
N PRO A 55 -4.03 -12.36 6.19
CA PRO A 55 -5.34 -12.89 5.84
C PRO A 55 -5.93 -12.24 4.58
N CYS A 56 -5.30 -11.19 4.05
CA CYS A 56 -5.84 -10.31 3.03
C CYS A 56 -4.71 -9.74 2.16
N ASP A 57 -5.07 -9.24 0.98
CA ASP A 57 -4.24 -8.29 0.26
C ASP A 57 -4.27 -6.96 1.00
N GLY A 58 -3.12 -6.30 1.16
CA GLY A 58 -3.03 -5.06 1.92
C GLY A 58 -1.59 -4.67 2.23
N GLU A 59 -1.43 -3.85 3.27
CA GLU A 59 -0.13 -3.32 3.69
C GLU A 59 0.12 -3.61 5.16
N ILE A 60 1.33 -4.05 5.52
CA ILE A 60 1.78 -3.96 6.92
C ILE A 60 1.96 -2.47 7.22
N VAL A 61 1.28 -1.99 8.26
CA VAL A 61 1.26 -0.56 8.65
C VAL A 61 1.82 -0.32 10.05
N ALA A 62 2.02 -1.39 10.83
CA ALA A 62 2.70 -1.31 12.11
C ALA A 62 3.36 -2.62 12.51
N ILE A 63 4.36 -2.52 13.38
CA ILE A 63 4.99 -3.65 14.05
C ILE A 63 4.92 -3.40 15.55
N GLN A 64 4.54 -4.42 16.31
CA GLN A 64 4.53 -4.37 17.77
C GLN A 64 5.53 -5.35 18.36
N ILE A 65 6.30 -4.90 19.35
CA ILE A 65 7.30 -5.70 20.05
C ILE A 65 7.09 -5.53 21.55
N PHE A 66 6.80 -6.61 22.26
CA PHE A 66 6.73 -6.55 23.72
C PHE A 66 8.14 -6.64 24.30
N TRP A 67 8.52 -5.57 25.01
CA TRP A 67 9.83 -5.42 25.62
C TRP A 67 9.69 -5.28 27.13
N LYS A 68 10.41 -6.10 27.89
CA LYS A 68 10.28 -6.12 29.35
C LYS A 68 11.56 -6.57 30.07
N SER A 69 11.86 -5.95 31.21
CA SER A 69 12.80 -6.43 32.22
C SER A 69 12.06 -7.23 33.31
N PHE A 70 12.79 -8.12 33.99
CA PHE A 70 12.21 -8.95 35.07
C PHE A 70 11.58 -8.12 36.19
N PHE A 71 12.20 -6.99 36.54
CA PHE A 71 11.78 -6.15 37.67
C PHE A 71 10.96 -4.93 37.25
N GLY A 72 10.94 -4.57 35.96
CA GLY A 72 10.32 -3.36 35.45
C GLY A 72 11.12 -2.09 35.79
N GLY A 73 10.90 -1.03 35.00
CA GLY A 73 11.52 0.28 35.21
C GLY A 73 12.96 0.38 34.71
N ALA A 74 13.39 -0.49 33.81
CA ALA A 74 14.65 -0.32 33.09
C ALA A 74 14.59 0.90 32.16
N ASP A 75 15.74 1.51 31.91
CA ASP A 75 15.86 2.63 30.96
C ASP A 75 15.48 2.20 29.55
N GLN A 76 15.09 3.17 28.72
CA GLN A 76 14.85 2.93 27.30
C GLN A 76 16.16 2.52 26.61
N VAL A 77 16.04 1.60 25.66
CA VAL A 77 17.18 1.09 24.89
C VAL A 77 16.92 1.23 23.40
N ILE A 78 17.97 1.44 22.63
CA ILE A 78 17.93 1.45 21.17
C ILE A 78 18.57 0.15 20.70
N GLU A 79 17.81 -0.66 19.96
CA GLU A 79 18.32 -1.88 19.33
C GLU A 79 18.74 -1.62 17.87
N ASP A 80 19.22 -2.64 17.15
CA ASP A 80 19.85 -2.44 15.83
C ASP A 80 18.80 -2.11 14.77
N SER A 81 17.87 -3.04 14.53
CA SER A 81 16.78 -2.85 13.58
C SER A 81 15.62 -3.82 13.82
N ILE A 82 14.45 -3.44 13.30
CA ILE A 82 13.33 -4.36 13.04
C ILE A 82 13.35 -4.68 11.56
N LEU A 83 13.42 -5.95 11.20
CA LEU A 83 13.51 -6.39 9.81
C LEU A 83 12.27 -7.15 9.40
N VAL A 84 11.79 -6.91 8.19
CA VAL A 84 10.70 -7.66 7.56
C VAL A 84 11.27 -8.41 6.36
N TYR A 85 11.14 -9.73 6.36
CA TYR A 85 11.56 -10.61 5.27
C TYR A 85 10.37 -11.22 4.56
N GLU A 86 10.58 -11.62 3.30
CA GLU A 86 9.69 -12.53 2.59
C GLU A 86 9.61 -13.88 3.31
N GLY A 87 8.53 -14.62 3.07
CA GLY A 87 8.42 -16.02 3.46
C GLY A 87 9.52 -16.85 2.81
N GLY A 88 10.09 -17.77 3.58
CA GLY A 88 11.08 -18.73 3.09
C GLY A 88 10.71 -20.17 3.46
N THR A 89 11.71 -20.99 3.75
CA THR A 89 11.52 -22.32 4.33
C THR A 89 11.92 -22.28 5.80
N PHE A 90 10.95 -22.40 6.70
CA PHE A 90 11.23 -22.35 8.15
C PHE A 90 12.39 -23.28 8.56
N PRO A 91 13.38 -22.79 9.34
CA PRO A 91 13.42 -21.49 10.01
C PRO A 91 14.06 -20.37 9.20
N ASN A 92 14.49 -20.60 7.95
CA ASN A 92 15.21 -19.65 7.10
C ASN A 92 14.23 -18.73 6.34
N PRO A 93 14.18 -17.42 6.66
CA PRO A 93 13.38 -16.44 5.91
C PRO A 93 13.88 -16.28 4.48
N GLY A 94 13.03 -15.69 3.64
CA GLY A 94 13.38 -15.26 2.29
C GLY A 94 14.23 -13.98 2.27
N PRO A 95 14.33 -13.31 1.11
CA PRO A 95 14.93 -11.99 0.97
C PRO A 95 14.36 -10.95 1.95
N LEU A 96 15.16 -9.93 2.27
CA LEU A 96 14.73 -8.78 3.05
C LEU A 96 13.76 -7.93 2.23
N LYS A 97 12.57 -7.63 2.78
CA LYS A 97 11.60 -6.70 2.20
C LYS A 97 11.88 -5.28 2.68
N GLU A 98 12.10 -5.11 3.99
CA GLU A 98 12.15 -3.79 4.61
C GLU A 98 12.96 -3.80 5.92
N GLU A 99 13.55 -2.66 6.28
CA GLU A 99 14.34 -2.49 7.51
C GLU A 99 14.01 -1.16 8.22
N LEU A 100 13.55 -1.26 9.46
CA LEU A 100 13.35 -0.11 10.34
C LEU A 100 14.57 -0.01 11.27
N LEU A 101 15.32 1.08 11.13
CA LEU A 101 16.57 1.26 11.86
C LEU A 101 16.32 1.79 13.28
N ALA A 102 17.18 1.36 14.21
CA ALA A 102 17.32 1.94 15.54
C ALA A 102 16.00 2.07 16.34
N PRO A 103 15.20 1.00 16.51
CA PRO A 103 13.98 1.07 17.29
C PRO A 103 14.27 1.42 18.76
N LEU A 104 13.66 2.51 19.26
CA LEU A 104 13.67 2.87 20.68
C LEU A 104 12.62 2.05 21.43
N LEU A 105 13.06 1.16 22.32
CA LEU A 105 12.21 0.27 23.10
C LEU A 105 12.09 0.75 24.54
N THR A 106 10.85 0.84 25.01
CA THR A 106 10.50 1.20 26.38
C THR A 106 10.15 -0.05 27.16
N ASP A 107 10.71 -0.17 28.37
CA ASP A 107 10.45 -1.29 29.26
C ASP A 107 8.99 -1.32 29.73
N GLY A 108 8.42 -2.53 29.80
CA GLY A 108 7.21 -2.82 30.55
C GLY A 108 5.97 -3.03 29.71
N GLY A 109 6.06 -3.07 28.38
CA GLY A 109 4.89 -3.23 27.52
C GLY A 109 5.18 -3.48 26.04
N LEU A 110 4.08 -3.51 25.27
CA LEU A 110 4.11 -3.50 23.80
C LEU A 110 4.53 -2.12 23.30
N ASN A 111 5.63 -2.09 22.56
CA ASN A 111 6.07 -0.93 21.79
C ASN A 111 5.53 -1.07 20.38
N GLU A 112 4.85 -0.04 19.87
CA GLU A 112 4.28 -0.02 18.52
C GLU A 112 5.03 0.96 17.62
N PHE A 113 5.47 0.48 16.47
CA PHE A 113 6.19 1.24 15.46
C PHE A 113 5.29 1.39 14.24
N ARG A 114 5.03 2.64 13.81
CA ARG A 114 4.19 2.99 12.64
C ARG A 114 4.92 3.77 11.56
N TYR A 115 6.18 4.10 11.78
CA TYR A 115 6.98 4.95 10.90
C TYR A 115 8.38 4.34 10.69
N MET A 116 8.94 4.56 9.50
CA MET A 116 10.29 4.13 9.11
C MET A 116 11.37 5.06 9.66
N ASP A 117 10.99 6.25 10.10
CA ASP A 117 11.88 7.29 10.60
C ASP A 117 11.52 7.74 12.02
N ASP A 118 12.51 8.28 12.73
CA ASP A 118 12.36 8.80 14.09
C ASP A 118 11.56 10.10 14.16
N GLN A 119 11.44 10.82 13.03
CA GLN A 119 10.65 12.03 12.91
C GLN A 119 9.16 11.77 12.65
N GLN A 120 8.75 10.50 12.51
CA GLN A 120 7.37 10.08 12.24
C GLN A 120 6.80 10.71 10.95
N THR A 121 7.62 10.81 9.90
CA THR A 121 7.22 11.41 8.63
C THR A 121 6.96 10.39 7.53
N ILE A 122 7.57 9.21 7.61
CA ILE A 122 7.41 8.13 6.61
C ILE A 122 6.66 6.99 7.27
N PRO A 123 5.34 6.82 7.05
CA PRO A 123 4.59 5.69 7.57
C PRO A 123 5.13 4.37 7.03
N ILE A 124 4.99 3.30 7.82
CA ILE A 124 5.23 1.94 7.32
C ILE A 124 4.14 1.60 6.29
N SER A 125 4.56 1.15 5.11
CA SER A 125 3.68 0.59 4.08
C SER A 125 4.47 -0.51 3.38
N ILE A 126 4.25 -1.75 3.78
CA ILE A 126 4.90 -2.91 3.18
C ILE A 126 3.83 -3.82 2.57
N PRO A 127 3.81 -4.03 1.25
CA PRO A 127 2.75 -4.77 0.58
C PRO A 127 2.76 -6.24 0.98
N VAL A 128 1.56 -6.80 1.19
CA VAL A 128 1.33 -8.22 1.45
C VAL A 128 0.11 -8.73 0.68
N GLN A 129 0.17 -9.99 0.27
CA GLN A 129 -0.95 -10.69 -0.38
C GLN A 129 -1.71 -11.61 0.59
N ALA A 130 -2.97 -11.89 0.28
CA ALA A 130 -3.77 -12.85 1.03
C ALA A 130 -3.10 -14.24 1.03
N GLY A 131 -2.84 -14.79 2.22
CA GLY A 131 -2.13 -16.05 2.40
C GLY A 131 -0.61 -15.94 2.30
N GLU A 132 -0.05 -14.77 2.00
CA GLU A 132 1.40 -14.54 2.02
C GLU A 132 1.94 -14.75 3.43
N THR A 133 3.00 -15.55 3.54
CA THR A 133 3.78 -15.66 4.76
C THR A 133 4.96 -14.70 4.70
N PHE A 134 5.19 -13.97 5.79
CA PHE A 134 6.31 -13.06 5.96
C PHE A 134 6.92 -13.24 7.36
N VAL A 135 8.12 -12.70 7.56
CA VAL A 135 8.85 -12.83 8.83
C VAL A 135 9.18 -11.46 9.37
N VAL A 136 8.86 -11.21 10.63
CA VAL A 136 9.29 -10.00 11.34
C VAL A 136 10.35 -10.41 12.37
N SER A 137 11.50 -9.75 12.36
CA SER A 137 12.56 -9.96 13.35
C SER A 137 12.99 -8.67 14.05
N LEU A 138 13.42 -8.81 15.30
CA LEU A 138 14.15 -7.78 16.03
C LEU A 138 15.62 -8.20 16.10
N LYS A 139 16.51 -7.36 15.58
CA LYS A 139 17.95 -7.55 15.67
C LYS A 139 18.55 -6.78 16.84
N PHE A 140 19.31 -7.48 17.66
CA PHE A 140 19.88 -6.94 18.89
C PHE A 140 21.18 -6.19 18.61
N PHE A 141 21.26 -4.93 19.05
CA PHE A 141 22.49 -4.16 19.15
C PHE A 141 23.15 -4.37 20.52
N ASN A 142 22.33 -4.37 21.58
CA ASN A 142 22.81 -4.52 22.95
C ASN A 142 22.80 -6.00 23.35
N SER A 143 23.95 -6.52 23.79
CA SER A 143 23.97 -7.86 24.39
C SER A 143 23.33 -7.80 25.77
N ASN A 144 22.29 -8.60 25.98
CA ASN A 144 21.59 -8.72 27.26
C ASN A 144 21.67 -10.13 27.85
N ALA A 145 22.33 -11.07 27.17
CA ALA A 145 22.47 -12.45 27.58
C ALA A 145 22.95 -12.60 29.04
N ASN A 146 22.12 -13.24 29.86
CA ASN A 146 22.34 -13.52 31.29
C ASN A 146 22.29 -12.28 32.21
N ASP A 147 21.84 -11.13 31.72
CA ASP A 147 21.58 -9.96 32.56
C ASP A 147 20.09 -9.90 32.95
N VAL A 148 19.80 -10.25 34.20
CA VAL A 148 18.43 -10.26 34.74
C VAL A 148 17.85 -8.86 34.97
N PHE A 149 18.67 -7.81 34.90
CA PHE A 149 18.21 -6.42 35.00
C PHE A 149 17.98 -5.79 33.63
N ALA A 150 18.60 -6.33 32.59
CA ALA A 150 18.38 -5.87 31.23
C ALA A 150 16.96 -6.23 30.77
N PRO A 151 16.26 -5.31 30.08
CA PRO A 151 15.03 -5.65 29.40
C PRO A 151 15.34 -6.48 28.14
N SER A 152 14.36 -7.27 27.71
CA SER A 152 14.47 -8.07 26.50
C SER A 152 13.11 -8.34 25.87
N ILE A 153 13.12 -9.00 24.71
CA ILE A 153 11.95 -9.61 24.11
C ILE A 153 11.35 -10.64 25.08
N VAL A 154 10.03 -10.79 25.00
CA VAL A 154 9.29 -11.77 25.81
C VAL A 154 8.59 -12.80 24.94
N SER A 155 8.34 -13.96 25.54
CA SER A 155 7.39 -14.95 25.01
C SER A 155 6.19 -15.08 25.94
N ASP A 156 5.06 -15.54 25.41
CA ASP A 156 3.92 -15.91 26.26
C ASP A 156 4.21 -17.21 27.04
N ASP A 157 3.20 -17.71 27.79
CA ASP A 157 3.33 -18.92 28.61
C ASP A 157 2.37 -20.03 28.16
N SER A 158 2.00 -20.04 26.87
CA SER A 158 0.99 -20.97 26.33
C SER A 158 1.57 -22.17 25.56
N GLY A 159 2.90 -22.24 25.47
CA GLY A 159 3.61 -23.24 24.67
C GLY A 159 4.15 -22.64 23.37
N CYS A 160 5.34 -23.07 22.94
CA CYS A 160 5.95 -22.58 21.71
C CYS A 160 5.43 -23.33 20.48
N GLN A 161 4.76 -22.62 19.57
CA GLN A 161 4.16 -23.22 18.38
C GLN A 161 5.23 -23.65 17.36
N PRO A 162 5.13 -24.89 16.81
CA PRO A 162 6.06 -25.36 15.78
C PRO A 162 6.02 -24.49 14.53
N GLY A 163 7.18 -24.12 14.00
CA GLY A 163 7.28 -23.40 12.72
C GLY A 163 6.93 -21.90 12.79
N LYS A 164 6.71 -21.35 13.99
CA LYS A 164 6.27 -19.96 14.18
C LYS A 164 7.31 -19.02 14.73
N ASN A 165 8.26 -19.53 15.50
CA ASN A 165 9.26 -18.74 16.21
C ASN A 165 10.66 -19.17 15.81
N ALA A 166 11.49 -18.21 15.43
CA ALA A 166 12.87 -18.45 15.06
C ALA A 166 13.81 -17.52 15.84
N VAL A 167 15.07 -17.95 15.91
CA VAL A 167 16.19 -17.13 16.39
C VAL A 167 17.31 -17.21 15.37
N LYS A 168 17.92 -16.08 15.03
CA LYS A 168 19.17 -16.06 14.26
C LYS A 168 20.34 -16.04 15.24
N VAL A 169 20.92 -17.22 15.44
CA VAL A 169 21.99 -17.43 16.41
C VAL A 169 23.31 -16.93 15.82
N ASN A 170 24.09 -16.21 16.64
CA ASN A 170 25.37 -15.59 16.27
C ASN A 170 25.30 -14.74 14.98
N GLY A 171 24.13 -14.18 14.66
CA GLY A 171 23.87 -13.38 13.45
C GLY A 171 23.93 -14.13 12.11
N ASN A 172 24.11 -15.46 12.11
CA ASN A 172 24.40 -16.23 10.89
C ASN A 172 23.50 -17.45 10.67
N GLN A 173 22.91 -18.02 11.71
CA GLN A 173 22.17 -19.28 11.59
C GLN A 173 20.76 -19.18 12.16
N TRP A 174 19.75 -19.30 11.30
CA TRP A 174 18.37 -19.42 11.71
C TRP A 174 18.07 -20.78 12.34
N ARG A 175 17.41 -20.76 13.49
CA ARG A 175 17.05 -21.94 14.27
C ARG A 175 15.62 -21.79 14.79
N ASN A 176 14.94 -22.92 14.98
CA ASN A 176 13.65 -22.94 15.66
C ASN A 176 13.83 -22.54 17.13
N ALA A 177 13.17 -21.47 17.57
CA ALA A 177 13.26 -20.94 18.93
C ALA A 177 12.79 -21.97 19.97
N CYS A 178 11.73 -22.72 19.66
CA CYS A 178 11.21 -23.76 20.54
C CYS A 178 12.25 -24.85 20.81
N SER A 179 13.07 -25.19 19.80
CA SER A 179 14.16 -26.16 19.94
C SER A 179 15.38 -25.61 20.70
N LEU A 180 15.44 -24.29 20.92
CA LEU A 180 16.47 -23.64 21.74
C LEU A 180 16.01 -23.43 23.19
N GLY A 181 14.80 -23.87 23.54
CA GLY A 181 14.28 -23.81 24.91
C GLY A 181 13.35 -22.64 25.21
N VAL A 182 12.96 -21.86 24.19
CA VAL A 182 11.88 -20.87 24.34
C VAL A 182 10.56 -21.62 24.56
N SER A 183 9.88 -21.33 25.67
CA SER A 183 8.71 -22.08 26.13
C SER A 183 7.39 -21.58 25.56
N GLY A 184 7.33 -20.35 25.05
CA GLY A 184 6.15 -19.75 24.42
C GLY A 184 6.43 -19.18 23.04
N ASP A 185 5.46 -18.46 22.49
CA ASP A 185 5.59 -17.72 21.24
C ASP A 185 6.14 -16.33 21.50
N TRP A 186 7.06 -15.85 20.66
CA TRP A 186 7.56 -14.48 20.77
C TRP A 186 6.42 -13.49 20.60
N VAL A 187 6.38 -12.48 21.47
CA VAL A 187 5.38 -11.41 21.39
C VAL A 187 5.89 -10.31 20.46
N ILE A 188 6.04 -10.69 19.20
CA ILE A 188 6.24 -9.81 18.05
C ILE A 188 4.99 -9.95 17.18
N ARG A 189 4.40 -8.82 16.81
CA ARG A 189 3.15 -8.77 16.05
C ARG A 189 3.29 -7.80 14.89
N ALA A 190 2.52 -8.03 13.84
CA ALA A 190 2.37 -7.09 12.73
C ALA A 190 0.92 -6.62 12.66
N ILE A 191 0.69 -5.39 12.26
CA ILE A 191 -0.65 -4.88 11.95
C ILE A 191 -0.72 -4.73 10.44
N VAL A 192 -1.66 -5.46 9.83
CA VAL A 192 -1.95 -5.36 8.40
C VAL A 192 -3.23 -4.58 8.21
N ASN A 193 -3.17 -3.54 7.39
CA ASN A 193 -4.37 -2.87 6.89
C ASN A 193 -4.88 -3.63 5.67
N CYS A 194 -5.98 -4.34 5.83
CA CYS A 194 -6.68 -5.08 4.77
C CYS A 194 -7.56 -4.19 3.89
N GLY A 195 -7.67 -2.90 4.21
CA GLY A 195 -8.48 -1.90 3.52
C GLY A 195 -7.64 -0.97 2.65
N GLY A 196 -6.50 -1.44 2.12
CA GLY A 196 -5.81 -0.73 1.04
C GLY A 196 -6.76 -0.53 -0.14
N GLU A 197 -6.61 0.59 -0.87
CA GLU A 197 -7.41 0.84 -2.07
C GLU A 197 -7.34 -0.39 -2.98
N PRO A 198 -8.48 -0.95 -3.41
CA PRO A 198 -8.49 -2.18 -4.17
C PRO A 198 -7.63 -2.03 -5.42
N THR A 199 -6.70 -2.96 -5.62
CA THR A 199 -5.87 -3.01 -6.83
C THR A 199 -6.48 -3.96 -7.86
N GLY A 200 -6.19 -3.70 -9.14
CA GLY A 200 -6.68 -4.49 -10.25
C GLY A 200 -5.94 -4.18 -11.54
N ALA A 201 -6.38 -4.80 -12.62
CA ALA A 201 -5.88 -4.54 -13.97
C ALA A 201 -6.41 -3.22 -14.52
N VAL A 202 -5.54 -2.45 -15.16
CA VAL A 202 -5.85 -1.19 -15.83
C VAL A 202 -5.52 -1.29 -17.30
N CYS A 203 -6.51 -0.98 -18.14
CA CYS A 203 -6.31 -0.83 -19.58
C CYS A 203 -5.85 0.60 -19.89
N LEU A 204 -4.64 0.74 -20.43
CA LEU A 204 -4.02 2.02 -20.70
C LEU A 204 -4.41 2.57 -22.09
N PRO A 205 -4.31 3.90 -22.31
CA PRO A 205 -4.59 4.53 -23.60
C PRO A 205 -3.75 4.04 -24.79
N ASP A 206 -2.63 3.37 -24.53
CA ASP A 206 -1.79 2.77 -25.58
C ASP A 206 -2.22 1.34 -25.95
N GLY A 207 -3.31 0.83 -25.35
CA GLY A 207 -3.84 -0.50 -25.56
C GLY A 207 -3.16 -1.60 -24.74
N THR A 208 -2.14 -1.26 -23.93
CA THR A 208 -1.53 -2.20 -22.99
C THR A 208 -2.36 -2.35 -21.72
N CYS A 209 -2.05 -3.38 -20.95
CA CYS A 209 -2.67 -3.65 -19.65
C CYS A 209 -1.60 -3.66 -18.56
N ALA A 210 -1.88 -3.01 -17.42
CA ALA A 210 -1.02 -3.00 -16.23
C ALA A 210 -1.75 -3.61 -15.02
N ASP A 211 -1.09 -4.51 -14.29
CA ASP A 211 -1.61 -5.17 -13.08
C ASP A 211 -1.32 -4.36 -11.81
N GLY A 212 -2.08 -4.62 -10.74
CA GLY A 212 -1.75 -4.16 -9.38
C GLY A 212 -1.92 -2.66 -9.15
N LEU A 213 -2.73 -1.99 -9.96
CA LEU A 213 -2.98 -0.55 -9.85
C LEU A 213 -4.33 -0.26 -9.18
N THR A 214 -4.39 0.82 -8.42
CA THR A 214 -5.64 1.31 -7.80
C THR A 214 -6.53 1.98 -8.85
N GLU A 215 -7.80 2.20 -8.51
CA GLU A 215 -8.69 3.01 -9.35
C GLU A 215 -8.14 4.45 -9.52
N SER A 216 -7.54 5.02 -8.47
CA SER A 216 -6.89 6.34 -8.56
C SER A 216 -5.69 6.36 -9.51
N ASP A 217 -4.88 5.29 -9.53
CA ASP A 217 -3.76 5.18 -10.47
C ASP A 217 -4.28 5.08 -11.91
N ALA A 218 -5.38 4.35 -12.13
CA ALA A 218 -6.02 4.25 -13.43
C ALA A 218 -6.44 5.63 -13.95
N ILE A 219 -7.10 6.43 -13.10
CA ILE A 219 -7.48 7.81 -13.42
C ILE A 219 -6.23 8.63 -13.75
N ALA A 220 -5.19 8.58 -12.91
CA ALA A 220 -3.96 9.35 -13.11
C ALA A 220 -3.25 9.01 -14.44
N LEU A 221 -3.37 7.77 -14.90
CA LEU A 221 -2.81 7.28 -16.16
C LEU A 221 -3.77 7.43 -17.35
N GLY A 222 -4.98 7.95 -17.15
CA GLY A 222 -6.02 8.02 -18.18
C GLY A 222 -6.52 6.65 -18.64
N GLY A 223 -6.30 5.61 -17.83
CA GLY A 223 -6.69 4.24 -18.12
C GLY A 223 -8.07 3.88 -17.57
N VAL A 224 -8.54 2.68 -17.93
CA VAL A 224 -9.79 2.09 -17.44
C VAL A 224 -9.48 0.99 -16.45
N TRP A 225 -9.92 1.17 -15.20
CA TRP A 225 -9.79 0.16 -14.14
C TRP A 225 -10.82 -0.96 -14.31
N ASN A 226 -10.38 -2.21 -14.21
CA ASN A 226 -11.23 -3.39 -14.45
C ASN A 226 -11.75 -4.03 -13.15
N GLY A 227 -11.61 -3.31 -12.03
CA GLY A 227 -12.10 -3.73 -10.73
C GLY A 227 -11.09 -4.52 -9.90
N ALA A 228 -11.39 -4.60 -8.61
CA ALA A 228 -10.55 -5.24 -7.59
C ALA A 228 -10.23 -6.70 -7.94
N GLY A 229 -8.97 -7.09 -7.81
CA GLY A 229 -8.50 -8.47 -8.03
C GLY A 229 -8.51 -8.93 -9.49
N SER A 230 -8.88 -8.07 -10.45
CA SER A 230 -8.72 -8.36 -11.87
C SER A 230 -7.23 -8.43 -12.24
N THR A 231 -6.89 -9.29 -13.21
CA THR A 231 -5.52 -9.39 -13.73
C THR A 231 -5.49 -9.23 -15.25
N CYS A 232 -4.39 -8.75 -15.80
CA CYS A 232 -4.19 -8.60 -17.24
C CYS A 232 -4.21 -9.92 -18.00
N GLY A 233 -4.08 -11.07 -17.31
CA GLY A 233 -4.33 -12.39 -17.90
C GLY A 233 -5.81 -12.71 -18.13
N SER A 234 -6.71 -12.04 -17.39
CA SER A 234 -8.16 -12.23 -17.45
C SER A 234 -8.92 -11.10 -18.16
N VAL A 235 -8.26 -9.96 -18.37
CA VAL A 235 -8.83 -8.75 -18.98
C VAL A 235 -8.34 -8.62 -20.42
N THR A 236 -9.24 -8.22 -21.33
CA THR A 236 -8.88 -7.81 -22.70
C THR A 236 -9.26 -6.34 -22.88
N CYS A 237 -8.28 -5.50 -23.22
CA CYS A 237 -8.48 -4.07 -23.39
C CYS A 237 -9.10 -3.74 -24.75
N LEU A 238 -10.42 -3.91 -24.84
CA LEU A 238 -11.21 -3.54 -26.01
C LEU A 238 -11.60 -2.06 -25.98
N GLY A 239 -11.81 -1.49 -27.15
CA GLY A 239 -12.36 -0.16 -27.34
C GLY A 239 -13.03 -0.03 -28.71
N ALA A 240 -13.78 1.05 -28.88
CA ALA A 240 -14.41 1.39 -30.15
C ALA A 240 -13.33 1.68 -31.20
N CYS A 241 -13.48 1.06 -32.35
CA CYS A 241 -12.62 1.20 -33.50
C CYS A 241 -13.45 1.72 -34.67
N TYR A 242 -13.21 2.97 -35.07
CA TYR A 242 -13.84 3.56 -36.25
C TYR A 242 -13.05 3.17 -37.50
N ILE A 243 -13.70 2.64 -38.53
CA ILE A 243 -13.03 2.23 -39.78
C ILE A 243 -13.40 3.23 -40.88
N PRO A 244 -12.54 4.23 -41.23
CA PRO A 244 -12.90 5.31 -42.15
C PRO A 244 -13.33 4.82 -43.55
N SER A 245 -12.75 3.71 -44.02
CA SER A 245 -13.06 3.15 -45.34
C SER A 245 -14.47 2.58 -45.48
N THR A 246 -15.12 2.23 -44.36
CA THR A 246 -16.45 1.62 -44.34
C THR A 246 -17.47 2.40 -43.52
N GLY A 247 -17.02 3.36 -42.70
CA GLY A 247 -17.83 4.03 -41.68
C GLY A 247 -18.27 3.10 -40.54
N GLY A 248 -17.70 1.89 -40.46
CA GLY A 248 -18.06 0.90 -39.43
C GLY A 248 -17.49 1.25 -38.06
N CYS A 249 -18.25 0.92 -37.02
CA CYS A 249 -17.80 0.98 -35.63
C CYS A 249 -17.83 -0.41 -35.00
N LEU A 250 -16.68 -0.93 -34.59
CA LEU A 250 -16.53 -2.26 -34.00
C LEU A 250 -15.72 -2.21 -32.70
N GLN A 251 -15.86 -3.23 -31.87
CA GLN A 251 -15.07 -3.38 -30.64
C GLN A 251 -13.82 -4.21 -30.92
N PHE A 252 -12.66 -3.59 -30.87
CA PHE A 252 -11.37 -4.24 -31.08
C PHE A 252 -10.36 -3.80 -30.01
N ASP A 253 -9.35 -4.64 -29.78
CA ASP A 253 -8.13 -4.15 -29.15
C ASP A 253 -7.41 -3.19 -30.10
N LYS A 254 -6.48 -2.38 -29.56
CA LYS A 254 -5.78 -1.37 -30.35
C LYS A 254 -5.02 -1.98 -31.54
N ALA A 255 -4.33 -3.11 -31.33
CA ALA A 255 -3.52 -3.75 -32.36
C ALA A 255 -4.38 -4.22 -33.56
N THR A 256 -5.55 -4.78 -33.28
CA THR A 256 -6.52 -5.22 -34.29
C THR A 256 -7.15 -4.02 -34.99
N CYS A 257 -7.46 -2.95 -34.24
CA CYS A 257 -7.97 -1.72 -34.84
C CYS A 257 -6.96 -1.09 -35.82
N ASP A 258 -5.69 -0.99 -35.40
CA ASP A 258 -4.61 -0.49 -36.25
C ASP A 258 -4.45 -1.38 -37.51
N ALA A 259 -4.56 -2.72 -37.37
CA ALA A 259 -4.39 -3.67 -38.48
C ALA A 259 -5.48 -3.56 -39.56
N VAL A 260 -6.70 -3.13 -39.20
CA VAL A 260 -7.78 -2.87 -40.16
C VAL A 260 -7.79 -1.43 -40.68
N GLY A 261 -6.80 -0.61 -40.29
CA GLY A 261 -6.71 0.80 -40.65
C GLY A 261 -7.78 1.67 -39.98
N GLY A 262 -8.21 1.29 -38.78
CA GLY A 262 -9.18 2.04 -38.00
C GLY A 262 -8.54 3.03 -37.03
N ASP A 263 -9.37 3.95 -36.52
CA ASP A 263 -9.07 4.90 -35.45
C ASP A 263 -9.62 4.35 -34.12
N TRP A 264 -8.72 3.85 -33.27
CA TRP A 264 -9.08 3.35 -31.94
C TRP A 264 -9.36 4.51 -30.98
N GLN A 265 -10.50 4.46 -30.30
CA GLN A 265 -11.00 5.56 -29.46
C GLN A 265 -10.56 5.46 -27.99
N GLY A 266 -9.76 4.45 -27.64
CA GLY A 266 -9.33 4.21 -26.27
C GLY A 266 -10.06 3.03 -25.61
N PRO A 267 -9.52 2.50 -24.51
CA PRO A 267 -10.09 1.34 -23.84
C PRO A 267 -11.46 1.66 -23.23
N GLY A 268 -12.36 0.67 -23.21
CA GLY A 268 -13.70 0.79 -22.62
C GLY A 268 -14.71 1.62 -23.41
N THR A 269 -14.29 2.29 -24.50
CA THR A 269 -15.19 3.08 -25.35
C THR A 269 -16.14 2.17 -26.15
N THR A 270 -17.42 2.50 -26.18
CA THR A 270 -18.44 1.72 -26.92
C THR A 270 -18.81 2.31 -28.26
N ASP A 271 -18.73 3.64 -28.38
CA ASP A 271 -19.16 4.39 -29.55
C ASP A 271 -17.98 5.00 -30.29
N CYS A 272 -18.07 5.00 -31.61
CA CYS A 272 -17.13 5.71 -32.43
C CYS A 272 -17.58 7.16 -32.51
N ASN A 273 -16.83 8.05 -31.88
CA ASN A 273 -16.90 9.47 -32.19
C ASN A 273 -15.74 9.79 -33.14
N PRO A 274 -15.94 9.69 -34.47
CA PRO A 274 -14.88 9.99 -35.43
C PRO A 274 -14.46 11.46 -35.42
N CYS A 275 -15.26 12.35 -34.83
CA CYS A 275 -14.93 13.76 -34.73
C CYS A 275 -15.23 14.34 -33.33
N PRO A 276 -14.39 14.04 -32.34
CA PRO A 276 -14.62 14.50 -30.96
C PRO A 276 -14.48 16.01 -30.77
N ALA A 277 -13.92 16.73 -31.76
CA ALA A 277 -13.85 18.18 -31.76
C ALA A 277 -15.10 18.86 -32.36
N ASP A 278 -16.06 18.12 -32.91
CA ASP A 278 -17.29 18.66 -33.51
C ASP A 278 -18.40 18.74 -32.44
N LEU A 279 -18.44 19.87 -31.75
CA LEU A 279 -19.25 20.09 -30.55
C LEU A 279 -20.48 20.97 -30.81
N ALA A 280 -20.55 21.62 -31.97
CA ALA A 280 -21.62 22.55 -32.30
C ALA A 280 -22.13 22.37 -33.73
N GLU A 281 -23.40 22.71 -33.95
CA GLU A 281 -23.95 22.72 -35.31
C GLU A 281 -23.23 23.75 -36.21
N PRO A 282 -23.04 23.45 -37.51
CA PRO A 282 -23.45 22.22 -38.20
C PRO A 282 -22.49 21.05 -37.96
N PHE A 283 -23.01 19.93 -37.44
CA PHE A 283 -22.23 18.72 -37.20
C PHE A 283 -21.66 18.12 -38.50
N GLY A 284 -20.49 17.51 -38.39
CA GLY A 284 -19.65 17.02 -39.47
C GLY A 284 -18.75 18.10 -40.08
N THR A 285 -18.62 19.29 -39.46
CA THR A 285 -17.77 20.37 -39.97
C THR A 285 -17.17 21.21 -38.85
N LEU A 286 -15.86 21.04 -38.62
CA LEU A 286 -15.13 21.84 -37.65
C LEU A 286 -15.05 23.32 -38.05
N ASN A 287 -15.51 24.18 -37.14
CA ASN A 287 -15.53 25.62 -37.31
C ASN A 287 -15.38 26.36 -35.96
N ILE A 288 -15.53 27.69 -35.98
CA ILE A 288 -15.34 28.53 -34.78
C ILE A 288 -16.36 28.24 -33.67
N PHE A 289 -17.56 27.73 -34.00
CA PHE A 289 -18.58 27.40 -33.02
C PHE A 289 -18.18 26.21 -32.16
N ASP A 290 -17.41 25.26 -32.69
CA ASP A 290 -16.86 24.15 -31.90
C ASP A 290 -15.84 24.62 -30.88
N LEU A 291 -14.94 25.50 -31.31
CA LEU A 291 -13.97 26.16 -30.41
C LEU A 291 -14.69 26.94 -29.31
N GLN A 292 -15.75 27.66 -29.65
CA GLN A 292 -16.56 28.39 -28.68
C GLN A 292 -17.29 27.43 -27.71
N ALA A 293 -17.80 26.30 -28.20
CA ALA A 293 -18.44 25.28 -27.38
C ALA A 293 -17.45 24.67 -26.38
N TYR A 294 -16.26 24.25 -26.83
CA TYR A 294 -15.22 23.72 -25.95
C TYR A 294 -14.79 24.74 -24.89
N VAL A 295 -14.52 25.99 -25.28
CA VAL A 295 -14.17 27.06 -24.32
C VAL A 295 -15.30 27.30 -23.30
N GLY A 296 -16.55 27.13 -23.71
CA GLY A 296 -17.71 27.14 -22.81
C GLY A 296 -17.64 26.03 -21.76
N LEU A 297 -17.41 24.77 -22.19
CA LEU A 297 -17.27 23.60 -21.32
C LEU A 297 -16.07 23.74 -20.37
N TYR A 298 -14.92 24.16 -20.89
CA TYR A 298 -13.70 24.38 -20.09
C TYR A 298 -13.92 25.44 -19.00
N ASN A 299 -14.53 26.57 -19.33
CA ASN A 299 -14.83 27.62 -18.34
C ASN A 299 -15.89 27.19 -17.32
N ALA A 300 -16.79 26.28 -17.71
CA ALA A 300 -17.77 25.67 -16.81
C ALA A 300 -17.17 24.57 -15.93
N GLN A 301 -15.91 24.18 -16.16
CA GLN A 301 -15.28 23.01 -15.55
C GLN A 301 -16.12 21.75 -15.75
N ASP A 302 -16.67 21.60 -16.96
CA ASP A 302 -17.39 20.39 -17.35
C ASP A 302 -16.40 19.23 -17.51
N PRO A 303 -16.66 18.04 -16.92
CA PRO A 303 -15.77 16.88 -17.04
C PRO A 303 -15.40 16.52 -18.47
N SER A 304 -16.23 16.83 -19.47
CA SER A 304 -15.90 16.57 -20.88
C SER A 304 -14.79 17.47 -21.44
N ALA A 305 -14.39 18.52 -20.72
CA ALA A 305 -13.32 19.44 -21.11
C ALA A 305 -11.96 19.10 -20.45
N ASP A 306 -11.92 18.16 -19.51
CA ASP A 306 -10.73 17.64 -18.84
C ASP A 306 -10.12 16.49 -19.67
N LEU A 307 -9.36 16.86 -20.70
CA LEU A 307 -8.91 15.97 -21.77
C LEU A 307 -7.47 15.47 -21.55
N ALA A 308 -6.74 15.99 -20.57
CA ALA A 308 -5.35 15.62 -20.33
C ALA A 308 -5.00 15.62 -18.84
N ALA A 309 -4.14 14.68 -18.43
CA ALA A 309 -3.64 14.61 -17.08
C ALA A 309 -2.91 15.91 -16.65
N PRO A 310 -2.96 16.31 -15.36
CA PRO A 310 -3.67 15.63 -14.27
C PRO A 310 -5.20 15.85 -14.32
N PHE A 311 -5.95 14.75 -14.42
CA PHE A 311 -7.41 14.80 -14.47
C PHE A 311 -7.99 15.33 -13.15
N GLY A 312 -9.13 16.03 -13.25
CA GLY A 312 -9.72 16.84 -12.20
C GLY A 312 -9.14 18.26 -12.13
N SER A 313 -8.23 18.64 -13.04
CA SER A 313 -7.57 19.94 -13.05
C SER A 313 -7.56 20.58 -14.43
N TYR A 314 -8.51 21.48 -14.69
CA TYR A 314 -8.62 22.23 -15.96
C TYR A 314 -7.45 23.18 -16.18
N ASN A 315 -6.55 22.84 -17.10
CA ASN A 315 -5.31 23.56 -17.36
C ASN A 315 -4.98 23.64 -18.86
N ILE A 316 -3.78 24.16 -19.19
CA ILE A 316 -3.37 24.38 -20.58
C ILE A 316 -3.23 23.09 -21.39
N PHE A 317 -2.97 21.95 -20.74
CA PHE A 317 -2.83 20.65 -21.40
C PHE A 317 -4.17 20.18 -21.98
N ASP A 318 -5.30 20.49 -21.36
CA ASP A 318 -6.64 20.17 -21.89
C ASP A 318 -6.92 20.94 -23.18
N ILE A 319 -6.60 22.25 -23.16
CA ILE A 319 -6.76 23.12 -24.33
C ILE A 319 -5.86 22.63 -25.46
N GLN A 320 -4.62 22.22 -25.16
CA GLN A 320 -3.70 21.65 -26.14
C GLN A 320 -4.23 20.33 -26.72
N ALA A 321 -4.80 19.46 -25.87
CA ALA A 321 -5.42 18.20 -26.31
C ALA A 321 -6.59 18.47 -27.26
N TYR A 322 -7.49 19.39 -26.91
CA TYR A 322 -8.61 19.78 -27.78
C TYR A 322 -8.13 20.34 -29.12
N ILE A 323 -7.14 21.24 -29.13
CA ILE A 323 -6.57 21.78 -30.36
C ILE A 323 -5.96 20.66 -31.22
N GLY A 324 -5.36 19.63 -30.60
CA GLY A 324 -4.90 18.42 -31.27
C GLY A 324 -6.04 17.70 -32.00
N LEU A 325 -7.17 17.48 -31.32
CA LEU A 325 -8.37 16.88 -31.90
C LEU A 325 -8.93 17.72 -33.05
N TYR A 326 -9.04 19.04 -32.86
CA TYR A 326 -9.54 19.96 -33.88
C TYR A 326 -8.66 19.96 -35.14
N ASN A 327 -7.34 19.93 -34.98
CA ASN A 327 -6.40 19.88 -36.11
C ASN A 327 -6.36 18.50 -36.79
N LYS A 328 -6.79 17.43 -36.12
CA LYS A 328 -6.94 16.09 -36.73
C LYS A 328 -8.06 16.09 -37.78
N GLY A 329 -9.07 16.95 -37.63
CA GLY A 329 -10.22 17.04 -38.55
C GLY A 329 -11.32 16.01 -38.28
N CYS A 330 -12.43 16.14 -39.01
CA CYS A 330 -13.48 15.12 -39.09
C CYS A 330 -13.30 14.28 -40.38
N PRO A 331 -13.57 12.96 -40.35
CA PRO A 331 -13.67 12.12 -41.55
C PRO A 331 -14.79 12.53 -42.52
#